data_AF-A0A8T4XJT5-F1
#
_entry.id   AF-A0A8T4XJT5-F1
#
_cell.length_a   1.000
_cell.length_b   1.000
_cell.length_c   1.000
_cell.angle_alpha   90.00
_cell.angle_beta   90.00
_cell.angle_gamma   90.00
#
_symmetry.space_group_name_H-M   'P 1'
#
loop_
_entity.id
_entity.type
_entity.pdbx_description
1 polymer ?
#
loop_
_entity_poly.entity_id
_entity_poly.type
_entity_poly.pdbx_seq_one_letter_code
_entity_poly.pdbx_strand_id
1 'polypeptide(L)'
;MIRKMAFEDLYFRLSMKTEPIIDDTTLRDGIQMPGLAVSPEDAAEIARLLDEIGVERIELHHYQKPDKEAIKLIQKMGLNARLAGWCRAVKEDIDDAIDCGFEEVGISHPVSYIHFRAKWPNKTPDELLNRVVEVVEYAAKDHGLRVFVHGEDSTRADWNFEKKFINAVAEAGAECYRICDTVGVGLSDPNAPLPNGIPAKIKAIKYETRISDVEIHAHDDFGNAVENTIAAVRAASGVWDRIYLSTTFLGIGERAGNAETEKVIMNLYMHYGVKKFEGKTQKLTALAELISRATGYVVPPNKAIVGAYAFAHESGIHTHGVLNDPATYEPYPPELVGNVRRLTIGKHSGKAIIRHKIIEITGREPDMETLMRVVEEVKRLYELGRKASLREEEFKRILRDVGLI
;
A
#
# COMPACT_ATOMS: atom_id res chain seq x y z
N MET A 1 -35.71 22.28 -0.21
CA MET A 1 -34.33 22.42 0.31
C MET A 1 -33.59 21.17 -0.15
N ILE A 2 -32.48 21.30 -0.88
CA ILE A 2 -31.70 20.12 -1.33
C ILE A 2 -31.03 19.51 -0.10
N ARG A 3 -31.22 18.21 0.14
CA ARG A 3 -30.62 17.49 1.28
C ARG A 3 -29.10 17.43 1.08
N LYS A 4 -28.34 17.85 2.09
CA LYS A 4 -26.89 17.64 2.13
C LYS A 4 -26.62 16.13 2.24
N MET A 5 -25.85 15.58 1.31
CA MET A 5 -25.45 14.17 1.34
C MET A 5 -24.32 14.00 2.35
N ALA A 6 -24.35 12.93 3.13
CA ALA A 6 -23.20 12.52 3.93
C ALA A 6 -22.17 11.84 3.02
N PHE A 7 -20.90 11.80 3.42
CA PHE A 7 -19.87 11.13 2.62
C PHE A 7 -20.21 9.65 2.42
N GLU A 8 -20.79 9.00 3.43
CA GLU A 8 -21.22 7.61 3.37
C GLU A 8 -22.30 7.37 2.30
N ASP A 9 -23.10 8.38 1.97
CA ASP A 9 -24.14 8.31 0.93
C ASP A 9 -23.54 8.35 -0.50
N LEU A 10 -22.27 8.74 -0.64
CA LEU A 10 -21.59 8.89 -1.94
C LEU A 10 -20.96 7.58 -2.44
N TYR A 11 -20.86 6.56 -1.58
CA TYR A 11 -20.19 5.31 -1.90
C TYR A 11 -21.17 4.17 -2.08
N PHE A 12 -21.19 3.61 -3.30
CA PHE A 12 -21.82 2.32 -3.51
C PHE A 12 -20.92 1.23 -2.91
N ARG A 13 -21.42 0.55 -1.89
CA ARG A 13 -20.71 -0.55 -1.23
C ARG A 13 -20.99 -1.85 -1.95
N LEU A 14 -20.04 -2.29 -2.76
CA LEU A 14 -20.08 -3.58 -3.44
C LEU A 14 -20.00 -4.70 -2.40
N SER A 15 -20.92 -5.66 -2.47
CA SER A 15 -20.86 -6.81 -1.57
C SER A 15 -19.62 -7.66 -1.86
N MET A 16 -18.86 -7.97 -0.83
CA MET A 16 -17.71 -8.88 -0.90
C MET A 16 -18.02 -10.18 -0.16
N LYS A 17 -17.85 -11.32 -0.84
CA LYS A 17 -18.06 -12.67 -0.29
C LYS A 17 -16.75 -13.44 -0.24
N THR A 18 -15.71 -12.76 0.23
CA THR A 18 -14.38 -13.31 0.51
C THR A 18 -13.77 -12.41 1.57
N GLU A 19 -12.95 -12.97 2.45
CA GLU A 19 -12.23 -12.21 3.46
C GLU A 19 -10.88 -11.73 2.91
N PRO A 20 -10.68 -10.41 2.68
CA PRO A 20 -9.38 -9.91 2.24
C PRO A 20 -8.44 -9.79 3.43
N ILE A 21 -7.34 -10.52 3.46
CA ILE A 21 -6.31 -10.47 4.49
C ILE A 21 -5.17 -9.58 4.02
N ILE A 22 -4.80 -8.56 4.79
CA ILE A 22 -3.67 -7.69 4.43
C ILE A 22 -2.39 -8.31 4.94
N ASP A 23 -1.48 -8.57 4.00
CA ASP A 23 -0.10 -8.95 4.27
C ASP A 23 0.84 -7.81 3.87
N ASP A 24 1.30 -7.04 4.85
CA ASP A 24 2.18 -5.91 4.58
C ASP A 24 3.65 -6.37 4.54
N THR A 25 4.31 -6.06 3.44
CA THR A 25 5.70 -6.42 3.16
C THR A 25 6.61 -5.19 3.16
N THR A 26 6.22 -4.06 3.76
CA THR A 26 7.05 -2.85 3.85
C THR A 26 8.40 -3.12 4.47
N LEU A 27 8.44 -3.92 5.54
CA LEU A 27 9.67 -4.30 6.24
C LEU A 27 10.40 -5.50 5.60
N ARG A 28 9.91 -5.97 4.45
CA ARG A 28 10.58 -6.95 3.58
C ARG A 28 10.85 -6.31 2.21
N ASP A 29 9.89 -6.37 1.29
CA ASP A 29 10.00 -5.81 -0.07
C ASP A 29 10.28 -4.31 -0.04
N GLY A 30 9.56 -3.58 0.81
CA GLY A 30 9.60 -2.12 0.82
C GLY A 30 11.00 -1.58 1.07
N ILE A 31 11.69 -2.10 2.08
CA ILE A 31 13.07 -1.72 2.41
C ILE A 31 14.12 -2.27 1.43
N GLN A 32 13.76 -3.12 0.45
CA GLN A 32 14.66 -3.46 -0.66
C GLN A 32 14.81 -2.31 -1.66
N MET A 33 13.92 -1.31 -1.62
CA MET A 33 14.03 -0.12 -2.47
C MET A 33 15.45 0.47 -2.36
N PRO A 34 16.17 0.65 -3.48
CA PRO A 34 17.53 1.16 -3.45
C PRO A 34 17.65 2.49 -2.69
N GLY A 35 18.53 2.51 -1.69
CA GLY A 35 18.81 3.70 -0.89
C GLY A 35 17.98 3.82 0.40
N LEU A 36 17.07 2.88 0.69
CA LEU A 36 16.40 2.82 1.98
C LEU A 36 17.15 1.90 2.94
N ALA A 37 17.16 2.29 4.21
CA ALA A 37 17.53 1.46 5.34
C ALA A 37 16.70 1.91 6.54
N VAL A 38 16.47 1.02 7.51
CA VAL A 38 15.67 1.30 8.69
C VAL A 38 16.38 0.79 9.92
N SER A 39 16.32 1.53 11.03
CA SER A 39 16.84 1.06 12.32
C SER A 39 15.92 -0.04 12.89
N PRO A 40 16.42 -0.95 13.73
CA PRO A 40 15.58 -1.95 14.40
C PRO A 40 14.41 -1.33 15.17
N GLU A 41 14.65 -0.19 15.84
CA GLU A 41 13.65 0.53 16.62
C GLU A 41 12.56 1.15 15.73
N ASP A 42 12.95 1.79 14.62
CA ASP A 42 11.99 2.35 13.66
C ASP A 42 11.21 1.25 12.96
N ALA A 43 11.84 0.12 12.62
CA ALA A 43 11.15 -1.04 12.04
C ALA A 43 10.08 -1.57 12.99
N ALA A 44 10.39 -1.64 14.28
CA ALA A 44 9.42 -2.07 15.29
C ALA A 44 8.25 -1.10 15.43
N GLU A 45 8.50 0.21 15.39
CA GLU A 45 7.45 1.23 15.44
C GLU A 45 6.58 1.24 14.17
N ILE A 46 7.18 1.00 12.99
CA ILE A 46 6.45 0.79 11.74
C ILE A 46 5.53 -0.44 11.87
N ALA A 47 6.04 -1.57 12.37
CA ALA A 47 5.24 -2.78 12.58
C ALA A 47 4.06 -2.54 13.54
N ARG A 48 4.29 -1.78 14.61
CA ARG A 48 3.23 -1.39 15.56
C ARG A 48 2.12 -0.59 14.86
N LEU A 49 2.48 0.41 14.03
CA LEU A 49 1.48 1.19 13.30
C LEU A 49 0.77 0.37 12.20
N LEU A 50 1.46 -0.58 11.56
CA LEU A 50 0.85 -1.52 10.62
C LEU A 50 -0.23 -2.38 11.31
N ASP A 51 0.06 -2.93 12.49
CA ASP A 51 -0.92 -3.66 13.31
C ASP A 51 -2.15 -2.80 13.64
N GLU A 52 -1.92 -1.55 14.05
CA GLU A 52 -2.99 -0.63 14.44
C GLU A 52 -3.89 -0.19 13.29
N ILE A 53 -3.40 -0.16 12.05
CA ILE A 53 -4.24 0.10 10.86
C ILE A 53 -5.00 -1.15 10.40
N GLY A 54 -4.78 -2.31 11.04
CA GLY A 54 -5.49 -3.56 10.77
C GLY A 54 -4.80 -4.48 9.76
N VAL A 55 -3.49 -4.37 9.60
CA VAL A 55 -2.67 -5.40 8.93
C VAL A 55 -2.71 -6.69 9.74
N GLU A 56 -2.81 -7.83 9.06
CA GLU A 56 -2.98 -9.15 9.72
C GLU A 56 -1.76 -10.04 9.60
N ARG A 57 -0.90 -9.80 8.60
CA ARG A 57 0.42 -10.41 8.48
C ARG A 57 1.45 -9.35 8.12
N ILE A 58 2.60 -9.41 8.77
CA ILE A 58 3.76 -8.55 8.49
C ILE A 58 4.92 -9.45 8.10
N GLU A 59 5.42 -9.28 6.88
CA GLU A 59 6.54 -10.05 6.35
C GLU A 59 7.86 -9.33 6.63
N LEU A 60 8.88 -10.09 7.04
CA LEU A 60 10.17 -9.57 7.50
C LEU A 60 11.33 -10.36 6.87
N HIS A 61 12.43 -9.65 6.60
CA HIS A 61 13.74 -10.30 6.46
C HIS A 61 14.27 -10.72 7.84
N HIS A 62 15.17 -11.69 7.87
CA HIS A 62 15.79 -12.19 9.11
C HIS A 62 17.29 -12.48 8.99
N TYR A 63 17.93 -12.12 7.87
CA TYR A 63 19.29 -12.55 7.58
C TYR A 63 20.37 -11.70 8.27
N GLN A 64 20.14 -10.39 8.41
CA GLN A 64 21.13 -9.48 8.97
C GLN A 64 20.91 -9.27 10.47
N LYS A 65 21.96 -8.85 11.18
CA LYS A 65 21.87 -8.55 12.62
C LYS A 65 20.77 -7.52 12.94
N PRO A 66 20.64 -6.39 12.20
CA PRO A 66 19.55 -5.44 12.44
C PRO A 66 18.16 -6.05 12.23
N ASP A 67 17.99 -6.93 11.24
CA ASP A 67 16.72 -7.63 10.99
C ASP A 67 16.33 -8.46 12.22
N LYS A 68 17.27 -9.25 12.75
CA LYS A 68 17.07 -10.09 13.94
C LYS A 68 16.79 -9.26 15.20
N GLU A 69 17.40 -8.08 15.31
CA GLU A 69 17.12 -7.14 16.40
C GLU A 69 15.70 -6.56 16.28
N ALA A 70 15.28 -6.18 15.07
CA ALA A 70 13.93 -5.69 14.79
C ALA A 70 12.87 -6.75 15.14
N ILE A 71 13.06 -8.00 14.68
CA ILE A 71 12.15 -9.12 14.97
C ILE A 71 11.96 -9.29 16.49
N LYS A 72 13.05 -9.27 17.25
CA LYS A 72 12.99 -9.39 18.72
C LYS A 72 12.25 -8.23 19.38
N LEU A 73 12.36 -7.02 18.84
CA LEU A 73 11.61 -5.85 19.33
C LEU A 73 10.12 -6.00 19.02
N ILE A 74 9.78 -6.38 17.79
CA ILE A 74 8.39 -6.56 17.34
C ILE A 74 7.69 -7.67 18.14
N GLN A 75 8.33 -8.82 18.33
CA GLN A 75 7.76 -9.93 19.11
C GLN A 75 7.44 -9.53 20.55
N LYS A 76 8.24 -8.65 21.16
CA LYS A 76 7.99 -8.15 22.53
C LYS A 76 6.77 -7.22 22.62
N MET A 77 6.29 -6.66 21.51
CA MET A 77 5.14 -5.77 21.50
C MET A 77 3.80 -6.51 21.64
N GLY A 78 3.76 -7.82 21.36
CA GLY A 78 2.52 -8.60 21.43
C GLY A 78 1.45 -8.11 20.44
N LEU A 79 1.87 -7.83 19.20
CA LEU A 79 0.97 -7.38 18.12
C LEU A 79 -0.10 -8.45 17.80
N ASN A 80 -1.23 -8.02 17.23
CA ASN A 80 -2.26 -8.93 16.74
C ASN A 80 -1.87 -9.55 15.39
N ALA A 81 -1.15 -8.78 14.57
CA ALA A 81 -0.60 -9.21 13.29
C ALA A 81 0.38 -10.37 13.48
N ARG A 82 0.25 -11.37 12.61
CA ARG A 82 1.20 -12.47 12.55
C ARG A 82 2.49 -12.02 11.88
N LEU A 83 3.61 -12.57 12.30
CA LEU A 83 4.90 -12.30 11.68
C LEU A 83 5.28 -13.45 10.76
N ALA A 84 5.75 -13.14 9.55
CA ALA A 84 6.22 -14.12 8.59
C ALA A 84 7.66 -13.86 8.16
N GLY A 85 8.50 -14.90 8.16
CA GLY A 85 9.87 -14.83 7.68
C GLY A 85 9.97 -15.16 6.19
N TRP A 86 10.59 -14.29 5.39
CA TRP A 86 10.84 -14.57 3.98
C TRP A 86 12.07 -15.47 3.80
N CYS A 87 11.87 -16.63 3.18
CA CYS A 87 12.88 -17.66 2.98
C CYS A 87 13.12 -17.93 1.48
N ARG A 88 14.36 -18.19 1.08
CA ARG A 88 14.64 -18.86 -0.19
C ARG A 88 14.28 -20.34 -0.05
N ALA A 89 14.18 -21.05 -1.17
CA ALA A 89 14.01 -22.51 -1.19
C ALA A 89 15.32 -23.26 -0.82
N VAL A 90 15.74 -23.12 0.44
CA VAL A 90 16.85 -23.82 1.11
C VAL A 90 16.50 -24.05 2.59
N LYS A 91 16.98 -25.15 3.19
CA LYS A 91 16.64 -25.50 4.58
C LYS A 91 17.28 -24.56 5.60
N GLU A 92 18.46 -24.02 5.27
CA GLU A 92 19.20 -23.10 6.12
C GLU A 92 18.43 -21.81 6.41
N ASP A 93 17.62 -21.33 5.45
CA ASP A 93 16.76 -20.16 5.66
C ASP A 93 15.60 -20.50 6.61
N ILE A 94 15.08 -21.73 6.56
CA ILE A 94 14.03 -22.22 7.48
C ILE A 94 14.58 -22.31 8.90
N ASP A 95 15.77 -22.90 9.07
CA ASP A 95 16.43 -23.00 10.37
C ASP A 95 16.67 -21.60 10.98
N ASP A 96 17.13 -20.64 10.16
CA ASP A 96 17.34 -19.26 10.61
C ASP A 96 16.02 -18.55 11.00
N ALA A 97 14.92 -18.81 10.27
CA ALA A 97 13.60 -18.29 10.61
C ALA A 97 13.08 -18.88 11.93
N ILE A 98 13.27 -20.18 12.17
CA ILE A 98 12.93 -20.84 13.43
C ILE A 98 13.74 -20.23 14.59
N ASP A 99 15.04 -20.02 14.41
CA ASP A 99 15.91 -19.39 15.40
C ASP A 99 15.47 -17.94 15.74
N CYS A 100 14.83 -17.27 14.78
CA CYS A 100 14.23 -15.95 14.98
C CYS A 100 12.82 -16.01 15.62
N GLY A 101 12.26 -17.21 15.82
CA GLY A 101 10.97 -17.42 16.46
C GLY A 101 9.76 -17.20 15.53
N PHE A 102 9.92 -17.38 14.22
CA PHE A 102 8.78 -17.36 13.30
C PHE A 102 7.98 -18.66 13.38
N GLU A 103 6.65 -18.54 13.34
CA GLU A 103 5.69 -19.66 13.21
C GLU A 103 5.07 -19.74 11.80
N GLU A 104 5.41 -18.78 10.94
CA GLU A 104 4.92 -18.66 9.58
C GLU A 104 6.07 -18.23 8.67
N VAL A 105 6.24 -18.92 7.54
CA VAL A 105 7.33 -18.64 6.57
C VAL A 105 6.82 -18.61 5.15
N GLY A 106 7.39 -17.68 4.37
CA GLY A 106 7.16 -17.53 2.95
C GLY A 106 8.33 -18.10 2.16
N ILE A 107 8.14 -19.18 1.41
CA ILE A 107 9.20 -19.81 0.62
C ILE A 107 9.12 -19.32 -0.82
N SER A 108 10.15 -18.60 -1.28
CA SER A 108 10.19 -18.01 -2.63
C SER A 108 10.97 -18.84 -3.62
N HIS A 109 10.36 -19.10 -4.79
CA HIS A 109 11.02 -19.71 -5.93
C HIS A 109 10.40 -19.27 -7.26
N PRO A 110 11.20 -18.98 -8.30
CA PRO A 110 10.66 -18.71 -9.64
C PRO A 110 9.82 -19.87 -10.18
N VAL A 111 8.77 -19.56 -10.93
CA VAL A 111 7.94 -20.55 -11.62
C VAL A 111 7.92 -20.35 -13.14
N SER A 112 8.66 -19.38 -13.66
CA SER A 112 8.76 -19.11 -15.10
C SER A 112 10.01 -19.71 -15.73
N TYR A 113 9.86 -20.21 -16.97
CA TYR A 113 10.99 -20.71 -17.75
C TYR A 113 12.02 -19.63 -18.12
N ILE A 114 11.63 -18.35 -18.05
CA ILE A 114 12.57 -17.22 -18.20
C ILE A 114 13.64 -17.31 -17.11
N HIS A 115 13.22 -17.50 -15.86
CA HIS A 115 14.13 -17.63 -14.73
C HIS A 115 14.92 -18.93 -14.78
N PHE A 116 14.29 -20.06 -15.12
CA PHE A 116 14.98 -21.36 -15.15
C PHE A 116 16.13 -21.36 -16.15
N ARG A 117 15.91 -20.85 -17.37
CA ARG A 117 16.97 -20.77 -18.38
C ARG A 117 18.12 -19.85 -17.97
N ALA A 118 17.84 -18.77 -17.24
CA ALA A 118 18.84 -17.80 -16.83
C ALA A 118 19.63 -18.22 -15.59
N LYS A 119 18.94 -18.74 -14.56
CA LYS A 119 19.53 -19.07 -13.24
C LYS A 119 20.06 -20.51 -13.20
N TRP A 120 19.41 -21.45 -13.90
CA TRP A 120 19.74 -22.89 -13.85
C TRP A 120 19.66 -23.57 -15.23
N PRO A 121 20.51 -23.17 -16.20
CA PRO A 121 20.45 -23.71 -17.58
C PRO A 121 20.67 -25.23 -17.68
N ASN A 122 21.27 -25.84 -16.66
CA ASN A 122 21.60 -27.27 -16.62
C ASN A 122 20.65 -28.10 -15.74
N LYS A 123 19.54 -27.52 -15.24
CA LYS A 123 18.55 -28.23 -14.42
C LYS A 123 17.22 -28.33 -15.14
N THR A 124 16.53 -29.44 -14.91
CA THR A 124 15.17 -29.64 -15.39
C THR A 124 14.16 -28.94 -14.46
N PRO A 125 12.97 -28.57 -14.96
CA PRO A 125 11.90 -28.03 -14.12
C PRO A 125 11.50 -28.96 -12.96
N ASP A 126 11.57 -30.27 -13.16
CA ASP A 126 11.23 -31.27 -12.13
C ASP A 126 12.28 -31.34 -11.01
N GLU A 127 13.57 -31.21 -11.32
CA GLU A 127 14.61 -31.09 -10.28
C GLU A 127 14.45 -29.82 -9.46
N LEU A 128 14.07 -28.70 -10.08
CA LEU A 128 13.82 -27.45 -9.38
C LEU A 128 12.56 -27.55 -8.50
N LEU A 129 11.50 -28.17 -9.01
CA LEU A 129 10.28 -28.45 -8.25
C LEU A 129 10.57 -29.30 -7.00
N ASN A 130 11.28 -30.42 -7.16
CA ASN A 130 11.58 -31.33 -6.06
C ASN A 130 12.35 -30.62 -4.94
N ARG A 131 13.30 -29.74 -5.28
CA ARG A 131 14.01 -28.93 -4.29
C ARG A 131 13.06 -28.04 -3.48
N VAL A 132 12.06 -27.42 -4.11
CA VAL A 132 11.09 -26.58 -3.39
C VAL A 132 10.20 -27.45 -2.49
N VAL A 133 9.72 -28.58 -3.01
CA VAL A 133 8.91 -29.55 -2.25
C VAL A 133 9.65 -30.00 -1.00
N GLU A 134 10.92 -30.39 -1.10
CA GLU A 134 11.73 -30.82 0.05
C GLU A 134 11.84 -29.74 1.15
N VAL A 135 11.92 -28.46 0.77
CA VAL A 135 12.01 -27.35 1.74
C VAL A 135 10.64 -27.03 2.34
N VAL A 136 9.56 -27.11 1.55
CA VAL A 136 8.19 -26.96 2.05
C VAL A 136 7.83 -28.07 3.03
N GLU A 137 8.17 -29.33 2.72
CA GLU A 137 7.95 -30.46 3.64
C GLU A 137 8.75 -30.30 4.92
N TYR A 138 10.00 -29.87 4.82
CA TYR A 138 10.85 -29.58 5.97
C TYR A 138 10.22 -28.51 6.89
N ALA A 139 9.74 -27.41 6.32
CA ALA A 139 9.10 -26.34 7.11
C ALA A 139 7.75 -26.78 7.70
N ALA A 140 6.86 -27.36 6.90
CA ALA A 140 5.48 -27.64 7.29
C ALA A 140 5.32 -28.95 8.08
N LYS A 141 5.95 -30.06 7.63
CA LYS A 141 5.75 -31.39 8.22
C LYS A 141 6.75 -31.69 9.33
N ASP A 142 8.02 -31.35 9.12
CA ASP A 142 9.06 -31.66 10.11
C ASP A 142 9.05 -30.66 11.28
N HIS A 143 8.77 -29.39 11.01
CA HIS A 143 8.79 -28.29 12.01
C HIS A 143 7.42 -27.69 12.35
N GLY A 144 6.35 -28.03 11.62
CA GLY A 144 5.00 -27.57 11.94
C GLY A 144 4.74 -26.07 11.68
N LEU A 145 5.55 -25.43 10.83
CA LEU A 145 5.35 -24.02 10.47
C LEU A 145 4.17 -23.86 9.52
N ARG A 146 3.48 -22.72 9.60
CA ARG A 146 2.56 -22.29 8.52
C ARG A 146 3.38 -21.89 7.31
N VAL A 147 3.07 -22.45 6.15
CA VAL A 147 3.86 -22.21 4.93
C VAL A 147 2.99 -21.61 3.84
N PHE A 148 3.46 -20.51 3.26
CA PHE A 148 2.98 -20.00 1.99
C PHE A 148 4.13 -19.98 0.98
N VAL A 149 3.82 -20.21 -0.30
CA VAL A 149 4.83 -20.33 -1.37
C VAL A 149 4.69 -19.19 -2.37
N HIS A 150 5.79 -18.50 -2.66
CA HIS A 150 5.83 -17.41 -3.62
C HIS A 150 6.19 -17.98 -4.98
N GLY A 151 5.23 -17.96 -5.90
CA GLY A 151 5.50 -18.22 -7.31
C GLY A 151 6.11 -16.99 -7.96
N GLU A 152 7.41 -16.76 -7.78
CA GLU A 152 8.12 -15.66 -8.43
C GLU A 152 7.90 -15.73 -9.96
N ASP A 153 7.47 -14.62 -10.55
CA ASP A 153 7.16 -14.48 -11.97
C ASP A 153 5.97 -15.30 -12.50
N SER A 154 4.98 -15.56 -11.63
CA SER A 154 3.74 -16.30 -11.96
C SER A 154 2.97 -15.73 -13.16
N THR A 155 3.01 -14.41 -13.38
CA THR A 155 2.31 -13.76 -14.51
C THR A 155 2.95 -14.03 -15.86
N ARG A 156 4.13 -14.66 -15.92
CA ARG A 156 4.81 -15.09 -17.15
C ARG A 156 5.12 -16.59 -17.17
N ALA A 157 4.57 -17.34 -16.23
CA ALA A 157 4.80 -18.78 -16.11
C ALA A 157 3.93 -19.60 -17.05
N ASP A 158 4.42 -20.78 -17.44
CA ASP A 158 3.60 -21.77 -18.14
C ASP A 158 2.60 -22.39 -17.16
N TRP A 159 1.30 -22.33 -17.49
CA TRP A 159 0.26 -22.75 -16.55
C TRP A 159 0.29 -24.25 -16.23
N ASN A 160 0.72 -25.11 -17.16
CA ASN A 160 0.78 -26.54 -16.88
C ASN A 160 1.86 -26.86 -15.84
N PHE A 161 3.04 -26.23 -15.97
CA PHE A 161 4.10 -26.35 -14.98
C PHE A 161 3.69 -25.73 -13.65
N GLU A 162 3.16 -24.50 -13.65
CA GLU A 162 2.78 -23.82 -12.42
C GLU A 162 1.67 -24.57 -11.67
N LYS A 163 0.66 -25.09 -12.37
CA LYS A 163 -0.36 -25.95 -11.77
C LYS A 163 0.23 -27.21 -11.13
N LYS A 164 1.21 -27.86 -11.79
CA LYS A 164 1.93 -29.01 -11.23
C LYS A 164 2.68 -28.59 -9.96
N PHE A 165 3.35 -27.44 -10.00
CA PHE A 165 4.08 -26.87 -8.89
C PHE A 165 3.18 -26.58 -7.69
N ILE A 166 2.05 -25.88 -7.89
CA ILE A 166 1.09 -25.54 -6.84
C ILE A 166 0.57 -26.80 -6.14
N ASN A 167 0.18 -27.82 -6.90
CA ASN A 167 -0.33 -29.06 -6.33
C ASN A 167 0.75 -29.82 -5.52
N ALA A 168 1.99 -29.83 -6.00
CA ALA A 168 3.09 -30.49 -5.30
C ALA A 168 3.44 -29.77 -3.99
N VAL A 169 3.47 -28.44 -3.96
CA VAL A 169 3.71 -27.70 -2.70
C VAL A 169 2.53 -27.79 -1.73
N ALA A 170 1.29 -27.88 -2.24
CA ALA A 170 0.13 -28.14 -1.39
C ALA A 170 0.21 -29.53 -0.72
N GLU A 171 0.62 -30.57 -1.46
CA GLU A 171 0.85 -31.92 -0.91
C GLU A 171 2.04 -31.96 0.07
N ALA A 172 3.03 -31.09 -0.14
CA ALA A 172 4.15 -30.88 0.77
C ALA A 172 3.74 -30.18 2.09
N GLY A 173 2.56 -29.56 2.14
CA GLY A 173 2.02 -28.91 3.34
C GLY A 173 1.90 -27.39 3.26
N ALA A 174 2.15 -26.77 2.10
CA ALA A 174 1.84 -25.35 1.93
C ALA A 174 0.32 -25.10 2.00
N GLU A 175 -0.07 -24.04 2.71
CA GLU A 175 -1.48 -23.67 2.91
C GLU A 175 -1.93 -22.61 1.90
N CYS A 176 -1.00 -21.75 1.46
CA CYS A 176 -1.28 -20.63 0.58
C CYS A 176 -0.28 -20.55 -0.58
N TYR A 177 -0.76 -20.22 -1.78
CA TYR A 177 0.09 -19.91 -2.93
C TYR A 177 -0.04 -18.45 -3.32
N ARG A 178 1.10 -17.76 -3.38
CA ARG A 178 1.21 -16.36 -3.77
C ARG A 178 1.57 -16.24 -5.24
N ILE A 179 0.65 -15.63 -6.00
CA ILE A 179 0.88 -15.17 -7.35
C ILE A 179 1.77 -13.92 -7.27
N CYS A 180 3.01 -14.01 -7.73
CA CYS A 180 3.87 -12.84 -7.86
C CYS A 180 3.84 -12.29 -9.29
N ASP A 181 3.27 -11.11 -9.48
CA ASP A 181 3.44 -10.30 -10.68
C ASP A 181 4.75 -9.52 -10.61
N THR A 182 5.86 -10.26 -10.65
CA THR A 182 7.22 -9.80 -10.33
C THR A 182 7.68 -8.59 -11.15
N VAL A 183 7.12 -8.38 -12.34
CA VAL A 183 7.49 -7.27 -13.24
C VAL A 183 6.29 -6.39 -13.65
N GLY A 184 5.18 -6.47 -12.92
CA GLY A 184 4.03 -5.59 -13.10
C GLY A 184 3.26 -5.75 -14.42
N VAL A 185 3.30 -6.93 -15.04
CA VAL A 185 2.65 -7.20 -16.36
C VAL A 185 1.28 -7.87 -16.24
N GLY A 186 0.79 -8.03 -15.01
CA GLY A 186 -0.54 -8.54 -14.70
C GLY A 186 -1.63 -7.63 -15.27
N LEU A 187 -2.73 -8.26 -15.69
CA LEU A 187 -3.87 -7.58 -16.29
C LEU A 187 -5.12 -7.81 -15.44
N SER A 188 -5.81 -6.71 -15.10
CA SER A 188 -7.04 -6.70 -14.32
C SER A 188 -8.30 -6.98 -15.14
N ASP A 189 -8.20 -6.97 -16.47
CA ASP A 189 -9.33 -7.24 -17.38
C ASP A 189 -9.90 -8.65 -17.14
N PRO A 190 -11.21 -8.80 -16.89
CA PRO A 190 -11.85 -10.10 -16.71
C PRO A 190 -11.68 -11.09 -17.87
N ASN A 191 -11.37 -10.60 -19.08
CA ASN A 191 -11.16 -11.38 -20.29
C ASN A 191 -9.67 -11.65 -20.58
N ALA A 192 -8.75 -11.09 -19.79
CA ALA A 192 -7.33 -11.38 -19.96
C ALA A 192 -7.06 -12.87 -19.69
N PRO A 193 -6.42 -13.59 -20.62
CA PRO A 193 -6.15 -15.02 -20.46
C PRO A 193 -4.96 -15.26 -19.52
N LEU A 194 -4.74 -16.53 -19.17
CA LEU A 194 -3.50 -16.96 -18.54
C LEU A 194 -2.30 -16.69 -19.49
N PRO A 195 -1.09 -16.45 -18.94
CA PRO A 195 -0.77 -16.48 -17.51
C PRO A 195 -0.91 -15.14 -16.78
N ASN A 196 -1.01 -14.00 -17.47
CA ASN A 196 -0.98 -12.66 -16.84
C ASN A 196 -2.35 -12.08 -16.51
N GLY A 197 -3.47 -12.69 -16.95
CA GLY A 197 -4.80 -12.31 -16.50
C GLY A 197 -5.02 -12.66 -15.03
N ILE A 198 -4.99 -11.66 -14.15
CA ILE A 198 -5.09 -11.87 -12.70
C ILE A 198 -6.44 -12.53 -12.31
N PRO A 199 -7.60 -12.09 -12.82
CA PRO A 199 -8.87 -12.76 -12.51
C PRO A 199 -8.91 -14.23 -12.99
N ALA A 200 -8.33 -14.51 -14.16
CA ALA A 200 -8.26 -15.87 -14.70
C ALA A 200 -7.36 -16.75 -13.82
N LYS A 201 -6.22 -16.21 -13.37
CA LYS A 201 -5.28 -16.88 -12.46
C LYS A 201 -5.94 -17.30 -11.15
N ILE A 202 -6.60 -16.36 -10.47
CA ILE A 202 -7.26 -16.60 -9.17
C ILE A 202 -8.29 -17.73 -9.27
N LYS A 203 -9.08 -17.76 -10.36
CA LYS A 203 -10.07 -18.81 -10.59
C LYS A 203 -9.42 -20.14 -10.97
N ALA A 204 -8.43 -20.14 -11.84
CA ALA A 204 -7.75 -21.34 -12.30
C ALA A 204 -7.06 -22.07 -11.13
N ILE A 205 -6.42 -21.33 -10.21
CA ILE A 205 -5.85 -21.92 -8.98
C ILE A 205 -6.95 -22.62 -8.17
N LYS A 206 -8.12 -22.00 -7.98
CA LYS A 206 -9.21 -22.61 -7.18
C LYS A 206 -9.71 -23.91 -7.78
N TYR A 207 -9.93 -23.92 -9.09
CA TYR A 207 -10.63 -25.02 -9.76
C TYR A 207 -9.69 -26.13 -10.23
N GLU A 208 -8.40 -25.85 -10.40
CA GLU A 208 -7.44 -26.81 -10.95
C GLU A 208 -6.33 -27.23 -9.96
N THR A 209 -6.35 -26.74 -8.74
CA THR A 209 -5.35 -27.09 -7.71
C THR A 209 -5.99 -27.42 -6.36
N ARG A 210 -5.18 -27.94 -5.44
CA ARG A 210 -5.60 -28.33 -4.09
C ARG A 210 -5.15 -27.37 -2.98
N ILE A 211 -4.55 -26.23 -3.33
CA ILE A 211 -4.11 -25.24 -2.35
C ILE A 211 -5.32 -24.61 -1.63
N SER A 212 -5.20 -24.38 -0.33
CA SER A 212 -6.32 -23.93 0.52
C SER A 212 -6.61 -22.45 0.36
N ASP A 213 -5.57 -21.64 0.27
CA ASP A 213 -5.62 -20.19 0.15
C ASP A 213 -4.81 -19.68 -1.04
N VAL A 214 -5.13 -18.46 -1.48
CA VAL A 214 -4.42 -17.74 -2.53
C VAL A 214 -4.02 -16.35 -2.06
N GLU A 215 -2.89 -15.89 -2.57
CA GLU A 215 -2.37 -14.57 -2.33
C GLU A 215 -1.97 -13.89 -3.65
N ILE A 216 -2.09 -12.56 -3.71
CA ILE A 216 -1.58 -11.75 -4.81
C ILE A 216 -0.50 -10.79 -4.30
N HIS A 217 0.61 -10.72 -5.03
CA HIS A 217 1.66 -9.74 -4.85
C HIS A 217 1.94 -9.07 -6.20
N ALA A 218 1.63 -7.78 -6.31
CA ALA A 218 1.68 -7.05 -7.58
C ALA A 218 2.66 -5.88 -7.54
N HIS A 219 3.59 -5.86 -8.50
CA HIS A 219 4.47 -4.71 -8.73
C HIS A 219 3.82 -3.65 -9.63
N ASP A 220 4.30 -2.41 -9.51
CA ASP A 220 3.65 -1.23 -10.08
C ASP A 220 4.35 -0.65 -11.33
N ASP A 221 5.12 -1.45 -12.07
CA ASP A 221 5.89 -1.00 -13.24
C ASP A 221 5.03 -0.30 -14.32
N PHE A 222 3.73 -0.60 -14.39
CA PHE A 222 2.76 0.05 -15.28
C PHE A 222 1.68 0.88 -14.55
N GLY A 223 1.80 1.08 -13.24
CA GLY A 223 0.80 1.81 -12.43
C GLY A 223 -0.48 1.02 -12.13
N ASN A 224 -0.45 -0.31 -12.27
CA ASN A 224 -1.62 -1.18 -12.16
C ASN A 224 -1.65 -2.03 -10.88
N ALA A 225 -0.69 -1.91 -9.96
CA ALA A 225 -0.54 -2.85 -8.85
C ALA A 225 -1.77 -2.88 -7.93
N VAL A 226 -2.29 -1.70 -7.55
CA VAL A 226 -3.50 -1.60 -6.73
C VAL A 226 -4.70 -2.17 -7.46
N GLU A 227 -4.86 -1.86 -8.75
CA GLU A 227 -6.00 -2.35 -9.53
C GLU A 227 -5.93 -3.87 -9.75
N ASN A 228 -4.75 -4.44 -10.02
CA ASN A 228 -4.54 -5.87 -10.10
C ASN A 228 -4.84 -6.57 -8.76
N THR A 229 -4.46 -5.96 -7.65
CA THR A 229 -4.77 -6.45 -6.30
C THR A 229 -6.28 -6.47 -6.04
N ILE A 230 -6.99 -5.37 -6.34
CA ILE A 230 -8.45 -5.32 -6.18
C ILE A 230 -9.17 -6.24 -7.18
N ALA A 231 -8.65 -6.40 -8.40
CA ALA A 231 -9.16 -7.36 -9.38
C ALA A 231 -9.07 -8.81 -8.88
N ALA A 232 -7.99 -9.16 -8.19
CA ALA A 232 -7.85 -10.45 -7.53
C ALA A 232 -8.94 -10.66 -6.47
N VAL A 233 -9.19 -9.66 -5.62
CA VAL A 233 -10.25 -9.71 -4.60
C VAL A 233 -11.63 -9.88 -5.25
N ARG A 234 -11.93 -9.12 -6.32
CA ARG A 234 -13.19 -9.26 -7.06
C ARG A 234 -13.34 -10.67 -7.65
N ALA A 235 -12.26 -11.23 -8.21
CA ALA A 235 -12.27 -12.58 -8.77
C ALA A 235 -12.41 -13.67 -7.70
N ALA A 236 -11.92 -13.41 -6.48
CA ALA A 236 -12.02 -14.31 -5.34
C ALA A 236 -13.38 -14.28 -4.64
N SER A 237 -14.11 -13.16 -4.71
CA SER A 237 -15.44 -13.02 -4.11
C SER A 237 -16.41 -14.11 -4.56
N GLY A 238 -16.88 -14.95 -3.62
CA GLY A 238 -17.76 -16.09 -3.87
C GLY A 238 -17.08 -17.33 -4.47
N VAL A 239 -15.74 -17.30 -4.60
CA VAL A 239 -14.90 -18.40 -5.12
C VAL A 239 -13.95 -18.91 -4.02
N TRP A 240 -13.37 -18.00 -3.24
CA TRP A 240 -12.48 -18.28 -2.13
C TRP A 240 -13.07 -17.73 -0.82
N ASP A 241 -12.92 -18.47 0.27
CA ASP A 241 -13.34 -18.00 1.60
C ASP A 241 -12.52 -16.78 2.04
N ARG A 242 -11.23 -16.78 1.72
CA ARG A 242 -10.29 -15.67 1.96
C ARG A 242 -9.30 -15.50 0.81
N ILE A 243 -8.71 -14.31 0.73
CA ILE A 243 -7.61 -13.97 -0.18
C ILE A 243 -6.62 -13.09 0.55
N TYR A 244 -5.33 -13.41 0.46
CA TYR A 244 -4.26 -12.56 0.99
C TYR A 244 -3.83 -11.52 -0.04
N LEU A 245 -3.52 -10.32 0.42
CA LEU A 245 -3.11 -9.18 -0.39
C LEU A 245 -1.75 -8.71 0.10
N SER A 246 -0.71 -9.05 -0.64
CA SER A 246 0.66 -8.63 -0.37
C SER A 246 0.85 -7.21 -0.87
N THR A 247 1.05 -6.27 0.06
CA THR A 247 1.15 -4.84 -0.22
C THR A 247 2.38 -4.23 0.44
N THR A 248 2.72 -3.00 0.08
CA THR A 248 3.67 -2.18 0.87
C THR A 248 3.08 -0.81 1.11
N PHE A 249 3.22 -0.31 2.33
CA PHE A 249 2.84 1.05 2.66
C PHE A 249 3.63 2.06 1.83
N LEU A 250 2.97 3.09 1.29
CA LEU A 250 3.51 4.03 0.29
C LEU A 250 3.92 3.39 -1.04
N GLY A 251 3.72 2.09 -1.24
CA GLY A 251 4.10 1.38 -2.45
C GLY A 251 5.60 1.26 -2.62
N ILE A 252 6.40 1.45 -1.58
CA ILE A 252 7.86 1.29 -1.70
C ILE A 252 8.23 -0.17 -2.01
N GLY A 253 9.36 -0.38 -2.66
CA GLY A 253 9.87 -1.70 -3.03
C GLY A 253 10.77 -1.62 -4.26
N GLU A 254 11.05 -2.77 -4.85
CA GLU A 254 11.87 -2.86 -6.06
C GLU A 254 11.28 -2.02 -7.22
N ARG A 255 12.16 -1.29 -7.93
CA ARG A 255 11.82 -0.50 -9.13
C ARG A 255 10.71 0.54 -8.89
N ALA A 256 9.54 0.36 -9.51
CA ALA A 256 8.36 1.20 -9.35
C ALA A 256 7.56 0.88 -8.08
N GLY A 257 7.94 -0.18 -7.36
CA GLY A 257 7.33 -0.57 -6.11
C GLY A 257 6.17 -1.56 -6.26
N ASN A 258 5.26 -1.53 -5.29
CA ASN A 258 4.19 -2.52 -5.10
C ASN A 258 2.82 -1.86 -4.92
N ALA A 259 1.77 -2.69 -4.86
CA ALA A 259 0.43 -2.23 -4.48
C ALA A 259 0.45 -1.56 -3.11
N GLU A 260 -0.10 -0.35 -3.02
CA GLU A 260 0.02 0.48 -1.83
C GLU A 260 -0.98 0.08 -0.74
N THR A 261 -0.49 -0.28 0.44
CA THR A 261 -1.30 -0.75 1.58
C THR A 261 -2.42 0.24 1.92
N GLU A 262 -2.10 1.53 2.01
CA GLU A 262 -3.08 2.58 2.33
C GLU A 262 -4.18 2.71 1.28
N LYS A 263 -3.86 2.49 0.00
CA LYS A 263 -4.84 2.57 -1.08
C LYS A 263 -5.71 1.32 -1.13
N VAL A 264 -5.12 0.14 -0.91
CA VAL A 264 -5.87 -1.13 -0.86
C VAL A 264 -6.84 -1.11 0.31
N ILE A 265 -6.41 -0.73 1.51
CA ILE A 265 -7.28 -0.58 2.69
C ILE A 265 -8.43 0.39 2.40
N MET A 266 -8.14 1.58 1.85
CA MET A 266 -9.18 2.56 1.55
C MET A 266 -10.17 2.07 0.47
N ASN A 267 -9.71 1.32 -0.54
CA ASN A 267 -10.60 0.72 -1.53
C ASN A 267 -11.53 -0.32 -0.88
N LEU A 268 -10.98 -1.23 -0.08
CA LEU A 268 -11.76 -2.25 0.63
C LEU A 268 -12.78 -1.63 1.58
N TYR A 269 -12.37 -0.62 2.34
CA TYR A 269 -13.24 0.04 3.30
C TYR A 269 -14.34 0.87 2.62
N MET A 270 -13.98 1.77 1.70
CA MET A 270 -14.91 2.72 1.12
C MET A 270 -15.79 2.11 0.02
N HIS A 271 -15.23 1.29 -0.87
CA HIS A 271 -15.95 0.75 -2.03
C HIS A 271 -16.55 -0.63 -1.79
N TYR A 272 -16.02 -1.40 -0.84
CA TYR A 272 -16.53 -2.75 -0.53
C TYR A 272 -17.10 -2.89 0.88
N GLY A 273 -17.07 -1.84 1.69
CA GLY A 273 -17.67 -1.82 3.02
C GLY A 273 -17.01 -2.78 4.02
N VAL A 274 -15.72 -3.10 3.83
CA VAL A 274 -14.96 -3.99 4.71
C VAL A 274 -14.72 -3.30 6.06
N LYS A 275 -15.57 -3.60 7.04
CA LYS A 275 -15.64 -2.85 8.31
C LYS A 275 -14.47 -3.02 9.27
N LYS A 276 -13.59 -4.02 9.09
CA LYS A 276 -12.45 -4.23 10.00
C LYS A 276 -11.43 -3.09 10.03
N PHE A 277 -11.52 -2.16 9.06
CA PHE A 277 -10.71 -0.94 8.97
C PHE A 277 -11.41 0.30 9.55
N GLU A 278 -12.69 0.20 9.93
CA GLU A 278 -13.44 1.28 10.54
C GLU A 278 -12.75 1.74 11.84
N GLY A 279 -12.44 3.03 11.93
CA GLY A 279 -11.74 3.60 13.09
C GLY A 279 -10.24 3.32 13.16
N LYS A 280 -9.64 2.69 12.13
CA LYS A 280 -8.20 2.40 12.05
C LYS A 280 -7.47 3.28 11.03
N THR A 281 -8.17 3.76 10.00
CA THR A 281 -7.57 4.53 8.89
C THR A 281 -6.99 5.88 9.32
N GLN A 282 -7.34 6.41 10.49
CA GLN A 282 -6.82 7.71 10.96
C GLN A 282 -5.30 7.72 11.22
N LYS A 283 -4.64 6.56 11.25
CA LYS A 283 -3.19 6.45 11.45
C LYS A 283 -2.39 6.41 10.14
N LEU A 284 -3.04 6.38 8.97
CA LEU A 284 -2.37 6.23 7.68
C LEU A 284 -1.38 7.38 7.41
N THR A 285 -1.77 8.65 7.59
CA THR A 285 -0.84 9.77 7.40
C THR A 285 0.33 9.74 8.39
N ALA A 286 0.09 9.41 9.66
CA ALA A 286 1.14 9.32 10.67
C ALA A 286 2.17 8.22 10.35
N LEU A 287 1.71 7.08 9.82
CA LEU A 287 2.59 6.01 9.34
C LEU A 287 3.41 6.44 8.12
N ALA A 288 2.82 7.17 7.16
CA ALA A 288 3.56 7.74 6.04
C ALA A 288 4.70 8.67 6.51
N GLU A 289 4.41 9.53 7.49
CA GLU A 289 5.40 10.43 8.07
C GLU A 289 6.49 9.68 8.85
N LEU A 290 6.14 8.62 9.58
CA LEU A 290 7.11 7.76 10.26
C LEU A 290 8.05 7.11 9.26
N ILE A 291 7.53 6.46 8.22
CA ILE A 291 8.36 5.82 7.18
C ILE A 291 9.27 6.85 6.51
N SER A 292 8.75 8.05 6.22
CA SER A 292 9.55 9.14 5.65
C SER A 292 10.73 9.52 6.56
N ARG A 293 10.51 9.67 7.87
CA ARG A 293 11.58 9.99 8.83
C ARG A 293 12.55 8.84 9.03
N ALA A 294 12.04 7.62 9.14
CA ALA A 294 12.82 6.42 9.44
C ALA A 294 13.73 6.00 8.30
N THR A 295 13.29 6.20 7.05
CA THR A 295 13.98 5.69 5.85
C THR A 295 14.60 6.78 4.99
N GLY A 296 14.21 8.06 5.20
CA GLY A 296 14.55 9.16 4.31
C GLY A 296 13.73 9.22 3.03
N TYR A 297 12.75 8.33 2.84
CA TYR A 297 11.84 8.37 1.69
C TYR A 297 11.05 9.68 1.66
N VAL A 298 11.12 10.40 0.54
CA VAL A 298 10.39 11.66 0.36
C VAL A 298 9.00 11.35 -0.18
N VAL A 299 7.99 11.45 0.68
CA VAL A 299 6.59 11.27 0.26
C VAL A 299 6.19 12.39 -0.70
N PRO A 300 5.79 12.08 -1.95
CA PRO A 300 5.32 13.09 -2.87
C PRO A 300 4.13 13.85 -2.26
N PRO A 301 4.08 15.18 -2.35
CA PRO A 301 3.01 15.92 -1.70
C PRO A 301 1.63 15.58 -2.29
N ASN A 302 1.56 15.16 -3.55
CA ASN A 302 0.34 14.69 -4.22
C ASN A 302 0.11 13.16 -4.10
N LYS A 303 0.83 12.45 -3.22
CA LYS A 303 0.58 11.01 -2.97
C LYS A 303 -0.87 10.85 -2.51
N ALA A 304 -1.61 9.95 -3.15
CA ALA A 304 -3.01 9.71 -2.81
C ALA A 304 -3.14 9.28 -1.33
N ILE A 305 -4.29 9.56 -0.72
CA ILE A 305 -4.60 9.28 0.69
C ILE A 305 -3.77 10.12 1.68
N VAL A 306 -2.45 9.99 1.67
CA VAL A 306 -1.58 10.51 2.76
C VAL A 306 -0.84 11.79 2.41
N GLY A 307 -0.74 12.17 1.14
CA GLY A 307 0.00 13.35 0.70
C GLY A 307 -0.61 14.67 1.18
N ALA A 308 0.24 15.68 1.43
CA ALA A 308 -0.20 17.00 1.89
C ALA A 308 -1.15 17.71 0.90
N TYR A 309 -0.99 17.47 -0.40
CA TYR A 309 -1.79 18.04 -1.48
C TYR A 309 -3.02 17.21 -1.84
N ALA A 310 -3.18 16.00 -1.27
CA ALA A 310 -4.38 15.19 -1.48
C ALA A 310 -5.67 15.90 -1.02
N PHE A 311 -5.55 16.84 -0.08
CA PHE A 311 -6.65 17.67 0.44
C PHE A 311 -6.32 19.17 0.39
N ALA A 312 -5.48 19.57 -0.56
CA ALA A 312 -5.17 20.98 -0.78
C ALA A 312 -6.04 21.59 -1.89
N HIS A 313 -6.62 22.76 -1.62
CA HIS A 313 -7.45 23.49 -2.58
C HIS A 313 -6.92 24.92 -2.77
N GLU A 314 -6.59 25.27 -4.02
CA GLU A 314 -6.06 26.60 -4.38
C GLU A 314 -7.05 27.43 -5.22
N SER A 315 -7.72 26.79 -6.18
CA SER A 315 -8.58 27.47 -7.16
C SER A 315 -9.76 28.16 -6.47
N GLY A 316 -10.09 29.38 -6.90
CA GLY A 316 -11.22 30.16 -6.37
C GLY A 316 -12.58 29.44 -6.44
N ILE A 317 -12.80 28.61 -7.46
CA ILE A 317 -14.05 27.83 -7.62
C ILE A 317 -14.07 26.66 -6.62
N HIS A 318 -12.96 25.92 -6.52
CA HIS A 318 -12.86 24.76 -5.62
C HIS A 318 -12.96 25.18 -4.16
N THR A 319 -12.23 26.23 -3.80
CA THR A 319 -12.20 26.76 -2.43
C THR A 319 -13.57 27.27 -1.98
N HIS A 320 -14.30 27.98 -2.85
CA HIS A 320 -15.68 28.37 -2.57
C HIS A 320 -16.60 27.15 -2.42
N GLY A 321 -16.45 26.14 -3.26
CA GLY A 321 -17.20 24.88 -3.13
C GLY A 321 -16.96 24.20 -1.79
N VAL A 322 -15.70 23.94 -1.44
CA VAL A 322 -15.31 23.23 -0.21
C VAL A 322 -15.68 24.00 1.06
N LEU A 323 -15.60 25.34 1.05
CA LEU A 323 -16.01 26.17 2.19
C LEU A 323 -17.53 26.08 2.46
N ASN A 324 -18.34 25.86 1.43
CA ASN A 324 -19.79 25.68 1.58
C ASN A 324 -20.13 24.21 1.87
N ASP A 325 -19.57 23.30 1.09
CA ASP A 325 -19.76 21.87 1.22
C ASP A 325 -18.52 21.09 0.73
N PRO A 326 -17.71 20.51 1.65
CA PRO A 326 -16.52 19.75 1.27
C PRO A 326 -16.77 18.59 0.30
N ALA A 327 -17.95 17.99 0.33
CA ALA A 327 -18.34 16.89 -0.57
C ALA A 327 -18.30 17.24 -2.07
N THR A 328 -18.25 18.53 -2.41
CA THR A 328 -18.12 18.99 -3.81
C THR A 328 -16.80 18.61 -4.47
N TYR A 329 -15.70 18.54 -3.71
CA TYR A 329 -14.35 18.33 -4.24
C TYR A 329 -13.47 17.40 -3.40
N GLU A 330 -13.97 16.95 -2.26
CA GLU A 330 -13.30 15.93 -1.46
C GLU A 330 -14.03 14.61 -1.64
N PRO A 331 -13.33 13.50 -1.92
CA PRO A 331 -13.97 12.20 -1.99
C PRO A 331 -14.45 11.77 -0.60
N TYR A 332 -13.63 11.98 0.43
CA TYR A 332 -13.88 11.66 1.83
C TYR A 332 -13.20 12.70 2.73
N PRO A 333 -13.60 12.84 4.00
CA PRO A 333 -13.02 13.85 4.88
C PRO A 333 -11.55 13.51 5.20
N PRO A 334 -10.63 14.49 5.22
CA PRO A 334 -9.21 14.25 5.47
C PRO A 334 -8.92 13.59 6.82
N GLU A 335 -9.75 13.86 7.84
CA GLU A 335 -9.62 13.31 9.18
C GLU A 335 -9.79 11.78 9.19
N LEU A 336 -10.49 11.23 8.19
CA LEU A 336 -10.66 9.78 8.03
C LEU A 336 -9.32 9.05 7.90
N VAL A 337 -8.32 9.72 7.33
CA VAL A 337 -7.00 9.15 7.03
C VAL A 337 -5.88 9.77 7.86
N GLY A 338 -6.24 10.59 8.85
CA GLY A 338 -5.28 11.30 9.71
C GLY A 338 -4.66 12.53 9.06
N ASN A 339 -5.30 13.08 8.01
CA ASN A 339 -4.82 14.26 7.30
C ASN A 339 -5.68 15.48 7.65
N VAL A 340 -5.31 16.64 7.11
CA VAL A 340 -6.05 17.90 7.28
C VAL A 340 -6.27 18.59 5.94
N ARG A 341 -7.42 19.26 5.81
CA ARG A 341 -7.72 20.12 4.68
C ARG A 341 -6.78 21.32 4.67
N ARG A 342 -6.23 21.67 3.51
CA ARG A 342 -5.35 22.84 3.34
C ARG A 342 -5.93 23.77 2.29
N LEU A 343 -6.18 25.02 2.66
CA LEU A 343 -6.49 26.07 1.68
C LEU A 343 -5.18 26.79 1.36
N THR A 344 -4.67 26.62 0.15
CA THR A 344 -3.35 27.16 -0.24
C THR A 344 -3.50 28.44 -1.04
N ILE A 345 -2.67 29.44 -0.73
CA ILE A 345 -2.66 30.69 -1.50
C ILE A 345 -1.64 30.53 -2.62
N GLY A 346 -2.09 30.52 -3.87
CA GLY A 346 -1.23 30.49 -5.03
C GLY A 346 -1.75 31.29 -6.21
N LYS A 347 -1.22 30.99 -7.40
CA LYS A 347 -1.47 31.77 -8.62
C LYS A 347 -2.96 31.87 -8.95
N HIS A 348 -3.72 30.82 -8.65
CA HIS A 348 -5.14 30.72 -8.97
C HIS A 348 -6.06 31.13 -7.81
N SER A 349 -5.51 31.67 -6.72
CA SER A 349 -6.28 32.08 -5.57
C SER A 349 -7.13 33.32 -5.84
N GLY A 350 -8.43 33.18 -5.62
CA GLY A 350 -9.40 34.26 -5.72
C GLY A 350 -9.57 35.06 -4.43
N LYS A 351 -10.45 36.07 -4.47
CA LYS A 351 -10.77 36.91 -3.30
C LYS A 351 -11.28 36.11 -2.11
N ALA A 352 -12.06 35.05 -2.36
CA ALA A 352 -12.69 34.26 -1.31
C ALA A 352 -11.67 33.54 -0.41
N ILE A 353 -10.69 32.85 -1.00
CA ILE A 353 -9.65 32.16 -0.23
C ILE A 353 -8.73 33.15 0.49
N ILE A 354 -8.37 34.26 -0.15
CA ILE A 354 -7.54 35.30 0.49
C ILE A 354 -8.29 35.91 1.67
N ARG A 355 -9.58 36.23 1.53
CA ARG A 355 -10.43 36.71 2.63
C ARG A 355 -10.47 35.68 3.78
N HIS A 356 -10.73 34.41 3.46
CA HIS A 356 -10.77 33.34 4.45
C HIS A 356 -9.44 33.23 5.21
N LYS A 357 -8.30 33.29 4.50
CA LYS A 357 -6.97 33.23 5.10
C LYS A 357 -6.63 34.46 5.96
N ILE A 358 -7.09 35.65 5.58
CA ILE A 358 -6.96 36.84 6.42
C ILE A 358 -7.75 36.65 7.72
N ILE A 359 -9.00 36.19 7.64
CA ILE A 359 -9.84 35.94 8.83
C ILE A 359 -9.22 34.86 9.73
N GLU A 360 -8.72 33.77 9.14
CA GLU A 360 -8.06 32.68 9.87
C GLU A 360 -6.84 33.16 10.67
N ILE A 361 -6.01 34.05 10.09
CA ILE A 361 -4.78 34.53 10.74
C ILE A 361 -5.05 35.67 11.72
N THR A 362 -5.95 36.58 11.38
CA THR A 362 -6.14 37.86 12.11
C THR A 362 -7.36 37.87 13.03
N GLY A 363 -8.29 36.92 12.84
CA GLY A 363 -9.60 36.92 13.48
C GLY A 363 -10.54 38.04 13.01
N ARG A 364 -10.19 38.80 11.97
CA ARG A 364 -10.93 39.98 11.49
C ARG A 364 -11.26 39.89 10.01
N GLU A 365 -12.43 40.40 9.64
CA GLU A 365 -12.82 40.51 8.24
C GLU A 365 -12.21 41.77 7.62
N PRO A 366 -11.43 41.66 6.52
CA PRO A 366 -10.87 42.81 5.84
C PRO A 366 -11.96 43.55 5.04
N ASP A 367 -11.85 44.88 4.97
CA ASP A 367 -12.61 45.65 4.00
C ASP A 367 -12.21 45.29 2.55
N MET A 368 -13.04 45.71 1.60
CA MET A 368 -12.84 45.36 0.19
C MET A 368 -11.58 45.97 -0.43
N GLU A 369 -11.12 47.13 0.05
CA GLU A 369 -9.93 47.80 -0.47
C GLU A 369 -8.67 47.04 -0.02
N THR A 370 -8.57 46.76 1.27
CA THR A 370 -7.48 46.00 1.88
C THR A 370 -7.39 44.59 1.29
N LEU A 371 -8.53 43.91 1.13
CA LEU A 371 -8.58 42.59 0.49
C LEU A 371 -8.01 42.63 -0.94
N MET A 372 -8.38 43.66 -1.72
CA MET A 372 -7.89 43.80 -3.10
C MET A 372 -6.38 44.07 -3.14
N ARG A 373 -5.84 44.87 -2.22
CA ARG A 373 -4.40 45.10 -2.10
C ARG A 373 -3.63 43.80 -1.85
N VAL A 374 -4.12 42.95 -0.95
CA VAL A 374 -3.50 41.63 -0.69
C VAL A 374 -3.59 40.73 -1.93
N VAL A 375 -4.73 40.72 -2.62
CA VAL A 375 -4.90 39.94 -3.87
C VAL A 375 -3.90 40.37 -4.94
N GLU A 376 -3.71 41.68 -5.11
CA GLU A 376 -2.77 42.24 -6.08
C GLU A 376 -1.32 41.89 -5.72
N GLU A 377 -0.94 42.00 -4.45
CA GLU A 377 0.41 41.65 -4.01
C GLU A 377 0.70 40.15 -4.21
N VAL A 378 -0.25 39.28 -3.90
CA VAL A 378 -0.14 37.84 -4.19
C VAL A 378 0.06 37.61 -5.69
N LYS A 379 -0.73 38.25 -6.55
CA LYS A 379 -0.58 38.12 -8.02
C LYS A 379 0.78 38.60 -8.50
N ARG A 380 1.24 39.74 -7.99
CA ARG A 380 2.55 40.34 -8.32
C ARG A 380 3.70 39.37 -8.03
N LEU A 381 3.65 38.63 -6.92
CA LEU A 381 4.68 37.62 -6.62
C LEU A 381 4.75 36.51 -7.69
N TYR A 382 3.62 36.09 -8.26
CA TYR A 382 3.60 35.10 -9.34
C TYR A 382 4.02 35.68 -10.69
N GLU A 383 3.70 36.95 -10.95
CA GLU A 383 4.21 37.67 -12.13
C GLU A 383 5.74 37.80 -12.09
N LEU A 384 6.32 37.94 -10.90
CA LEU A 384 7.77 37.96 -10.67
C LEU A 384 8.43 36.56 -10.69
N GLY A 385 7.70 35.52 -11.09
CA GLY A 385 8.26 34.19 -11.34
C GLY A 385 8.20 33.23 -10.15
N ARG A 386 7.38 33.50 -9.12
CA ARG A 386 7.10 32.52 -8.06
C ARG A 386 6.47 31.25 -8.67
N LYS A 387 6.93 30.09 -8.21
CA LYS A 387 6.51 28.78 -8.76
C LYS A 387 5.68 27.91 -7.81
N ALA A 388 5.68 28.21 -6.51
CA ALA A 388 5.00 27.42 -5.49
C ALA A 388 3.98 28.26 -4.71
N SER A 389 2.99 27.64 -4.07
CA SER A 389 2.05 28.32 -3.17
C SER A 389 2.78 29.06 -2.04
N LEU A 390 2.18 30.11 -1.51
CA LEU A 390 2.68 30.89 -0.37
C LEU A 390 2.67 30.03 0.90
N ARG A 391 3.81 29.97 1.59
CA ARG A 391 3.85 29.49 2.97
C ARG A 391 3.13 30.51 3.85
N GLU A 392 2.59 30.05 4.96
CA GLU A 392 1.85 30.92 5.89
C GLU A 392 2.68 32.13 6.34
N GLU A 393 3.96 31.92 6.64
CA GLU A 393 4.87 33.00 7.04
C GLU A 393 5.13 34.05 5.95
N GLU A 394 5.10 33.64 4.68
CA GLU A 394 5.23 34.58 3.56
C GLU A 394 3.93 35.38 3.41
N PHE A 395 2.78 34.74 3.58
CA PHE A 395 1.50 35.43 3.57
C PHE A 395 1.38 36.42 4.74
N LYS A 396 1.79 36.05 5.95
CA LYS A 396 1.88 36.97 7.11
C LYS A 396 2.78 38.18 6.84
N ARG A 397 3.83 38.05 6.01
CA ARG A 397 4.65 39.21 5.61
C ARG A 397 3.85 40.16 4.71
N ILE A 398 3.14 39.62 3.72
CA ILE A 398 2.22 40.41 2.87
C ILE A 398 1.19 41.16 3.75
N LEU A 399 0.62 40.49 4.75
CA LEU A 399 -0.34 41.10 5.67
C LEU A 399 0.27 42.26 6.48
N ARG A 400 1.52 42.12 6.95
CA ARG A 400 2.26 43.21 7.61
C ARG A 400 2.49 44.38 6.66
N ASP A 401 2.92 44.11 5.44
CA ASP A 401 3.24 45.13 4.44
C ASP A 401 2.00 45.96 4.04
N VAL A 402 0.80 45.35 4.09
CA VAL A 402 -0.46 46.08 3.86
C VAL A 402 -1.08 46.69 5.12
N GLY A 403 -0.50 46.45 6.31
CA GLY A 403 -0.93 47.02 7.59
C GLY A 403 -2.07 46.26 8.30
N LEU A 404 -2.24 44.97 8.03
CA LEU A 404 -3.29 44.13 8.64
C LEU A 404 -2.88 43.49 9.97
N ILE A 405 -1.58 43.26 10.18
CA ILE A 405 -1.00 42.69 11.42
C ILE A 405 0.33 43.34 11.78
#